data_AF-A0A4Y7RK26-F1
#
_entry.id   AF-A0A4Y7RK26-F1
#
_cell.length_a   1.000
_cell.length_b   1.000
_cell.length_c   1.000
_cell.angle_alpha   90.00
_cell.angle_beta   90.00
_cell.angle_gamma   90.00
#
_symmetry.space_group_name_H-M   'P 1'
#
loop_
_entity.id
_entity.type
_entity.pdbx_description
1 polymer ?
#
loop_
_entity_poly.entity_id
_entity_poly.type
_entity_poly.pdbx_seq_one_letter_code
_entity_poly.pdbx_strand_id
1 'polypeptide(L)' 'MKKYYGYCFSKDGSYNPPVTLNSPKEVYKYLSIHGHTGKFNRVIATDTEDCIIAEIIDGKFTYPPQWAERFN' A
#
# COMPACT_ATOMS: atom_id res chain seq x y z
N MET A 1 12.98 -4.87 15.26
CA MET A 1 11.75 -5.27 14.54
C MET A 1 11.66 -4.42 13.28
N LYS A 2 11.37 -5.00 12.12
CA LYS A 2 11.19 -4.22 10.88
C LYS A 2 9.91 -3.39 10.99
N LYS A 3 10.00 -2.10 10.71
CA LYS A 3 8.86 -1.18 10.63
C LYS A 3 8.59 -0.88 9.17
N TYR A 4 7.33 -0.62 8.87
CA TYR A 4 6.87 -0.21 7.55
C TYR A 4 5.92 0.97 7.71
N TYR A 5 5.73 1.72 6.64
CA TYR A 5 4.85 2.89 6.63
C TYR A 5 3.85 2.79 5.49
N GLY A 6 2.55 2.80 5.83
CA GLY A 6 1.46 2.76 4.87
C GLY A 6 0.98 4.16 4.51
N TYR A 7 0.79 4.43 3.21
CA TYR A 7 0.29 5.70 2.70
C TYR A 7 -0.90 5.47 1.77
N CYS A 8 -1.89 6.35 1.86
CA CYS A 8 -3.03 6.41 0.94
C CYS A 8 -3.04 7.76 0.25
N PHE A 9 -3.10 7.72 -1.08
CA PHE A 9 -3.20 8.90 -1.95
C PHE A 9 -4.60 8.97 -2.55
N SER A 10 -5.20 10.15 -2.48
CA SER A 10 -6.51 10.46 -3.04
C SER A 10 -6.38 10.91 -4.50
N LYS A 11 -7.50 10.86 -5.23
CA LYS A 11 -7.55 11.26 -6.66
C LYS A 11 -7.18 12.72 -6.91
N ASP A 12 -7.33 13.58 -5.91
CA ASP A 12 -6.98 15.00 -5.95
C ASP A 12 -5.49 15.26 -5.64
N GLY A 13 -4.69 14.21 -5.44
CA GLY A 13 -3.27 14.32 -5.12
C GLY A 13 -2.96 14.52 -3.64
N SER A 14 -3.98 14.66 -2.78
CA SER A 14 -3.77 14.68 -1.33
C SER A 14 -3.38 13.30 -0.79
N TYR A 15 -2.72 13.27 0.37
CA TYR A 15 -2.41 12.03 1.07
C TYR A 15 -2.57 12.18 2.58
N ASN A 16 -2.87 11.07 3.26
CA ASN A 16 -2.97 11.03 4.71
C ASN A 16 -1.60 10.79 5.35
N PRO A 17 -1.36 11.27 6.59
CA PRO A 17 -0.16 10.91 7.35
C PRO A 17 0.04 9.37 7.41
N PRO A 18 1.29 8.90 7.36
CA PRO A 18 1.56 7.47 7.28
C PRO A 18 1.15 6.72 8.54
N VAL A 19 0.68 5.49 8.35
CA VAL A 19 0.41 4.55 9.44
C VAL A 19 1.62 3.64 9.63
N THR A 20 2.07 3.47 10.88
CA THR A 20 3.12 2.50 11.20
C THR A 20 2.56 1.08 11.16
N LEU A 21 3.21 0.19 10.41
CA LEU A 21 2.87 -1.22 10.27
C LEU A 21 4.05 -2.06 10.78
N ASN A 22 3.77 -3.10 11.55
CA ASN A 22 4.76 -3.84 12.33
C ASN A 22 5.10 -5.22 11.73
N SER A 23 4.43 -5.61 10.65
CA SER A 23 4.67 -6.89 10.01
C SER A 23 4.29 -6.89 8.52
N PRO A 24 4.86 -7.81 7.71
CA PRO A 24 4.42 -8.02 6.33
C PRO A 24 2.92 -8.35 6.21
N LYS A 25 2.34 -9.00 7.22
CA LYS A 25 0.90 -9.31 7.26
C LYS A 25 0.06 -8.04 7.41
N GLU A 26 0.49 -7.09 8.22
CA GLU A 26 -0.14 -5.78 8.35
C GLU A 26 -0.02 -4.98 7.06
N VAL A 27 1.15 -5.02 6.39
CA VAL A 27 1.35 -4.42 5.06
C VAL A 27 0.31 -4.94 4.07
N TYR A 28 0.23 -6.26 3.89
CA TYR A 28 -0.73 -6.86 2.98
C TYR A 28 -2.17 -6.46 3.34
N LYS A 29 -2.57 -6.56 4.61
CA LYS A 29 -3.93 -6.20 5.06
C LYS A 29 -4.25 -4.72 4.82
N TYR A 30 -3.30 -3.84 5.10
CA TYR A 30 -3.44 -2.39 4.89
C TYR A 30 -3.71 -2.09 3.41
N LEU A 31 -2.87 -2.62 2.50
CA LEU A 31 -3.06 -2.43 1.07
C LEU A 31 -4.39 -3.02 0.59
N SER A 32 -4.72 -4.25 0.96
CA SER A 32 -5.97 -4.89 0.51
C SER A 32 -7.22 -4.13 0.98
N ILE A 33 -7.26 -3.63 2.21
CA ILE A 33 -8.42 -2.87 2.71
C ILE A 33 -8.53 -1.55 1.98
N HIS A 34 -7.45 -0.76 1.92
CA HIS A 34 -7.52 0.61 1.42
C HIS A 34 -7.57 0.68 -0.10
N GLY A 35 -6.80 -0.17 -0.78
CA GLY A 35 -6.69 -0.20 -2.24
C GLY A 35 -8.00 -0.55 -2.95
N HIS A 36 -8.88 -1.34 -2.32
CA HIS A 36 -10.15 -1.76 -2.92
C HIS A 36 -11.36 -0.91 -2.46
N THR A 37 -11.15 0.15 -1.69
CA THR A 37 -12.25 1.02 -1.27
C THR A 37 -12.79 1.92 -2.38
N GLY A 38 -12.05 2.09 -3.48
CA GLY A 38 -12.36 3.06 -4.54
C GLY A 38 -12.15 4.53 -4.14
N LYS A 39 -11.77 4.80 -2.88
CA LYS A 39 -11.51 6.16 -2.36
C LYS A 39 -10.12 6.68 -2.74
N PHE A 40 -9.15 5.77 -2.79
CA PHE A 40 -7.75 6.08 -3.07
C PHE A 40 -7.37 5.59 -4.47
N ASN A 41 -6.65 6.41 -5.24
CA ASN A 41 -6.10 5.98 -6.54
C ASN A 41 -4.79 5.21 -6.36
N ARG A 42 -4.06 5.45 -5.26
CA ARG A 42 -2.81 4.76 -4.96
C ARG A 42 -2.68 4.49 -3.47
N VAL A 43 -2.23 3.28 -3.13
CA VAL A 43 -1.91 2.86 -1.76
C VAL A 43 -0.56 2.17 -1.79
N ILE A 44 0.39 2.62 -0.97
CA ILE A 44 1.73 2.03 -0.88
C ILE A 44 2.07 1.63 0.55
N ALA A 45 3.04 0.74 0.67
CA ALA A 45 3.84 0.59 1.88
C ALA A 45 5.32 0.78 1.57
N THR A 46 6.04 1.42 2.48
CA THR A 46 7.50 1.58 2.43
C THR A 46 8.17 0.86 3.58
N ASP A 47 9.47 0.59 3.44
CA ASP A 47 10.33 0.22 4.58
C ASP A 47 10.88 1.47 5.30
N THR A 48 11.86 1.28 6.18
CA THR A 48 12.47 2.37 6.95
C THR A 48 13.43 3.25 6.15
N GLU A 49 13.75 2.87 4.91
CA GLU A 49 14.61 3.63 3.99
C GLU A 49 13.76 4.34 2.91
N ASP A 50 12.45 4.47 3.15
CA ASP A 50 11.46 5.03 2.23
C ASP A 50 11.38 4.31 0.87
N CYS A 51 11.84 3.06 0.79
CA CYS A 51 11.70 2.25 -0.42
C CYS A 51 10.30 1.64 -0.49
N ILE A 52 9.62 1.75 -1.63
CA ILE A 52 8.31 1.11 -1.84
C ILE A 52 8.49 -0.41 -1.86
N ILE A 53 7.77 -1.09 -0.96
CA ILE A 53 7.80 -2.56 -0.84
C ILE A 53 6.52 -3.23 -1.33
N ALA A 54 5.43 -2.46 -1.44
CA ALA A 54 4.16 -2.91 -1.99
C ALA A 54 3.36 -1.71 -2.49
N GLU A 55 2.61 -1.89 -3.57
CA GLU A 55 1.80 -0.84 -4.20
C GLU A 55 0.52 -1.42 -4.82
N ILE A 56 -0.58 -0.70 -4.61
CA ILE A 56 -1.82 -0.81 -5.37
C ILE A 56 -2.09 0.51 -6.09
N ILE A 57 -2.41 0.43 -7.37
CA ILE A 57 -2.93 1.54 -8.18
C ILE A 57 -4.30 1.13 -8.73
N ASP A 58 -5.30 1.99 -8.56
CA ASP A 58 -6.68 1.79 -9.03
C ASP A 58 -7.25 0.39 -8.70
N GLY A 59 -7.00 -0.05 -7.46
CA GLY A 59 -7.48 -1.34 -6.95
C GLY A 59 -6.72 -2.56 -7.45
N LYS A 60 -5.60 -2.40 -8.17
CA LYS A 60 -4.75 -3.49 -8.63
C LYS A 60 -3.37 -3.42 -8.02
N PHE A 61 -2.86 -4.57 -7.55
CA PHE A 61 -1.46 -4.66 -7.14
C PHE A 61 -0.55 -4.41 -8.36
N THR A 62 0.36 -3.45 -8.23
CA THR A 62 1.38 -3.13 -9.24
C THR A 62 2.77 -3.52 -8.75
N TYR A 63 2.96 -3.63 -7.43
CA TYR A 63 4.19 -4.10 -6.82
C TYR A 63 3.92 -4.85 -5.49
N PRO A 64 4.71 -5.90 -5.18
CA PRO A 64 5.62 -6.56 -6.09
C PRO A 64 4.85 -7.41 -7.14
N PRO A 65 5.43 -7.72 -8.31
CA PRO A 65 4.70 -8.38 -9.41
C PRO A 65 4.02 -9.69 -9.02
N GLN A 66 4.64 -10.49 -8.14
CA GLN A 66 4.06 -11.72 -7.62
C GLN A 66 2.73 -11.54 -6.85
N TRP A 67 2.39 -10.31 -6.45
CA TRP A 67 1.08 -10.00 -5.85
C TRP A 67 0.06 -9.58 -6.90
N ALA A 68 0.49 -9.04 -8.05
CA ALA A 68 -0.40 -8.69 -9.16
C ALA A 68 -1.10 -9.92 -9.75
N GLU A 69 -0.39 -11.05 -9.83
CA GLU A 69 -0.91 -12.32 -10.36
C GLU A 69 -1.97 -12.98 -9.49
N ARG A 70 -2.08 -12.60 -8.21
CA ARG A 70 -3.00 -13.22 -7.24
C ARG A 70 -4.38 -12.57 -7.21
N PHE A 71 -4.54 -11.36 -7.76
CA PHE A 71 -5.76 -10.54 -7.65
C PHE A 71 -6.31 -10.04 -8.99
N ASN A 72 -5.68 -10.38 -10.11
CA ASN A 72 -6.28 -10.28 -11.45
C ASN A 72 -6.86 -11.63 -11.86
#